data_AF-A0A3P7MYP2-F1
#
_entry.id   AF-A0A3P7MYP2-F1
#
_cell.length_a   1.000
_cell.length_b   1.000
_cell.length_c   1.000
_cell.angle_alpha   90.00
_cell.angle_beta   90.00
_cell.angle_gamma   90.00
#
_symmetry.space_group_name_H-M   'P 1'
#
loop_
_entity.id
_entity.type
_entity.pdbx_description
1 polymer ?
#
loop_
_entity_poly.entity_id
_entity_poly.type
_entity_poly.pdbx_seq_one_letter_code
_entity_poly.pdbx_strand_id
1 'polypeptide(L)' 'MLCQCRVSCEQCTPDYYYGECSDYHRDCYKWSRGGQCTRNKWMLENCRRSCNSCIDP' A
#
# COMPACT_ATOMS: atom_id res chain seq x y z
N MET A 1 5.48 19.38 14.45
CA MET A 1 4.51 18.41 14.99
C MET A 1 3.12 18.90 14.63
N LEU A 2 2.66 18.66 13.39
CA LEU A 2 1.33 19.10 13.00
C LEU A 2 0.31 18.20 13.71
N CYS A 3 -0.48 18.76 14.61
CA CYS A 3 -1.66 18.15 15.25
C CYS A 3 -2.75 17.82 14.21
N GLN A 4 -2.43 16.99 13.22
CA GLN A 4 -3.24 16.80 12.00
C GLN A 4 -3.40 15.32 11.65
N CYS A 5 -3.74 14.46 12.62
CA CYS A 5 -4.39 13.20 12.27
C CYS A 5 -5.44 12.82 13.31
N ARG A 6 -6.72 12.97 12.93
CA ARG A 6 -7.89 12.59 13.73
C ARG A 6 -7.90 11.10 14.11
N VAL A 7 -7.26 10.26 13.31
CA VAL A 7 -7.10 8.82 13.56
C VAL A 7 -6.24 8.56 14.80
N SER A 8 -5.15 9.31 14.99
CA SER A 8 -4.28 9.17 16.17
C SER A 8 -4.95 9.57 17.48
N CYS A 9 -6.01 10.38 17.41
CA CYS A 9 -6.82 10.76 18.56
C CYS A 9 -8.13 9.97 18.65
N GLU A 10 -8.27 8.87 17.89
CA GLU A 10 -9.45 7.99 17.86
C GLU A 10 -10.78 8.70 17.55
N GLN A 11 -10.73 9.92 17.00
CA GLN A 11 -11.93 10.69 16.66
C GLN A 11 -12.61 10.19 15.38
N CYS A 12 -11.90 9.37 14.59
CA CYS A 12 -12.44 8.69 13.41
C CYS A 12 -11.78 7.30 13.29
N THR A 13 -12.59 6.25 13.17
CA THR A 13 -12.13 4.89 12.85
C THR A 13 -12.29 4.64 11.34
N PRO A 14 -11.20 4.63 10.55
CA PRO A 14 -11.31 4.25 9.14
C PRO A 14 -11.73 2.79 9.02
N ASP A 15 -12.70 2.49 8.15
CA ASP A 15 -13.12 1.12 7.80
C ASP A 15 -12.12 0.46 6.81
N TYR A 16 -10.87 0.90 6.85
CA TYR A 16 -9.76 0.35 6.09
C TYR A 16 -8.54 0.31 7.01
N TYR A 17 -7.79 -0.78 6.96
CA TYR A 17 -6.59 -0.92 7.80
C TYR A 17 -5.48 -0.07 7.18
N TYR A 18 -5.04 0.97 7.89
CA TYR A 18 -3.91 1.80 7.46
C TYR A 18 -2.64 0.94 7.52
N GLY A 19 -2.27 0.35 6.38
CA GLY A 19 -1.24 -0.69 6.29
C GLY A 19 -1.66 -1.96 5.55
N GLU A 20 -2.91 -2.06 5.08
CA GLU A 20 -3.38 -3.25 4.37
C GLU A 20 -2.53 -3.57 3.13
N CYS A 21 -1.96 -4.76 3.12
CA CYS A 21 -1.02 -5.21 2.11
C CYS A 21 -1.77 -5.86 0.92
N SER A 22 -2.31 -5.00 0.06
CA SER A 22 -3.10 -5.38 -1.11
C SER A 22 -2.60 -4.76 -2.40
N ASP A 23 -2.99 -5.37 -3.53
CA ASP A 23 -2.73 -4.87 -4.87
C ASP A 23 -3.94 -4.09 -5.39
N TYR A 24 -3.70 -2.87 -5.85
CA TYR A 24 -4.69 -1.96 -6.39
C TYR A 24 -5.09 -2.31 -7.84
N HIS A 25 -4.22 -3.00 -8.58
CA HIS A 25 -4.46 -3.34 -9.98
C HIS A 25 -4.37 -4.85 -10.23
N ARG A 26 -5.32 -5.39 -11.01
CA ARG A 26 -5.38 -6.83 -11.34
C ARG A 26 -4.11 -7.38 -12.02
N ASP A 27 -3.40 -6.54 -12.77
CA ASP A 27 -2.18 -6.92 -13.48
C ASP A 27 -0.90 -6.70 -12.65
N CYS A 28 -1.01 -6.29 -11.37
CA CYS A 28 0.12 -6.14 -10.45
C CYS A 28 0.99 -7.40 -10.40
N TYR A 29 0.37 -8.58 -10.39
CA TYR A 29 1.08 -9.86 -10.43
C TYR A 29 1.94 -10.02 -11.69
N LYS A 30 1.39 -9.69 -12.87
CA LYS A 30 2.11 -9.79 -14.15
C LYS A 30 3.27 -8.80 -14.20
N TRP A 31 3.04 -7.57 -13.75
CA TRP A 31 4.05 -6.52 -13.74
C TRP A 31 5.16 -6.80 -12.72
N SER A 32 4.81 -7.33 -11.55
CA SER A 32 5.77 -7.78 -10.54
C SER A 32 6.70 -8.85 -11.11
N ARG A 33 6.14 -9.89 -11.73
CA ARG A 33 6.92 -10.91 -12.46
C ARG A 33 7.76 -10.35 -13.60
N GLY A 34 7.30 -9.26 -14.23
CA GLY A 34 8.04 -8.52 -15.24
C GLY A 34 9.16 -7.61 -14.70
N GLY A 35 9.41 -7.62 -13.38
CA GLY A 35 10.44 -6.78 -12.75
C GLY A 35 10.06 -5.30 -12.65
N GLN A 36 8.76 -4.97 -12.73
CA GLN A 36 8.30 -3.58 -12.64
C GLN A 36 8.44 -3.00 -11.24
N CYS A 37 8.52 -3.82 -10.19
CA CYS A 37 8.70 -3.33 -8.82
C CYS A 37 9.96 -2.46 -8.64
N THR A 38 11.04 -2.74 -9.38
CA THR A 38 12.28 -1.95 -9.32
C THR A 38 12.36 -0.87 -10.38
N ARG A 39 11.68 -1.07 -11.52
CA ARG A 39 11.70 -0.15 -12.67
C ARG A 39 10.65 0.95 -12.57
N ASN A 40 9.53 0.66 -11.91
CA ASN A 40 8.37 1.53 -11.85
C ASN A 40 7.96 1.76 -10.38
N LYS A 41 8.29 2.94 -9.86
CA LYS A 41 7.95 3.36 -8.49
C LYS A 41 6.44 3.37 -8.23
N TRP A 42 5.62 3.51 -9.27
CA TRP A 42 4.16 3.40 -9.15
C TRP A 42 3.72 2.06 -8.56
N MET A 43 4.46 0.99 -8.84
CA MET A 43 4.19 -0.35 -8.31
C MET A 43 4.34 -0.41 -6.78
N LEU A 44 5.22 0.39 -6.18
CA LEU A 44 5.47 0.32 -4.74
C LEU A 44 4.31 0.85 -3.90
N GLU A 45 3.50 1.74 -4.48
CA GLU A 45 2.31 2.31 -3.83
C GLU A 45 1.03 1.58 -4.24
N ASN A 46 0.97 1.09 -5.48
CA ASN A 46 -0.26 0.51 -6.05
C ASN A 46 -0.24 -1.01 -6.10
N CYS A 47 0.92 -1.65 -6.16
CA CYS A 47 1.07 -3.11 -6.25
C CYS A 47 1.82 -3.63 -5.04
N ARG A 48 1.36 -3.22 -3.85
CA ARG A 48 2.15 -3.32 -2.63
C ARG A 48 2.40 -4.77 -2.24
N ARG A 49 1.36 -5.60 -2.35
CA ARG A 49 1.42 -7.04 -2.08
C ARG A 49 2.31 -7.75 -3.09
N SER A 50 2.12 -7.45 -4.38
CA SER A 50 2.90 -8.04 -5.47
C SER A 50 4.37 -7.64 -5.46
N CYS A 51 4.71 -6.47 -4.91
CA CYS A 51 6.09 -5.99 -4.78
C CYS A 51 6.70 -6.17 -3.40
N ASN A 52 5.96 -6.75 -2.45
CA ASN A 52 6.36 -6.84 -1.05
C ASN A 52 6.82 -5.49 -0.47
N SER A 53 6.19 -4.39 -0.90
CA SER A 53 6.46 -3.05 -0.36
C SER A 53 5.61 -2.73 0.87
N CYS A 54 4.74 -3.64 1.27
CA CYS A 54 3.99 -3.61 2.51
C CYS A 54 4.35 -4.82 3.37
N ILE A 55 4.16 -4.67 4.67
CA ILE A 55 4.28 -5.75 5.65
C ILE A 55 2.85 -6.18 5.98
N ASP A 56 2.47 -7.40 5.57
CA ASP A 56 1.23 -8.04 6.03
C ASP A 56 1.45 -8.43 7.50
N PRO A 57 0.58 -8.04 8.45
CA PRO A 57 0.71 -8.40 9.87
C PRO A 57 0.53 -9.90 10.14
#